data_AF-A0A8X6I4I9-F1
#
_entry.id   AF-A0A8X6I4I9-F1
#
_cell.length_a   1.000
_cell.length_b   1.000
_cell.length_c   1.000
_cell.angle_alpha   90.00
_cell.angle_beta   90.00
_cell.angle_gamma   90.00
#
_symmetry.space_group_name_H-M   'P 1'
#
loop_
_entity.id
_entity.type
_entity.pdbx_description
1 polymer ?
#
loop_
_entity_poly.entity_id
_entity_poly.type
_entity_poly.pdbx_seq_one_letter_code
_entity_poly.pdbx_strand_id
1 'polypeptide(L)'
;MIVKTEQQENIVPQVPKLACVVLRFPTACVSSKLVLKAIAHAEDKKGATVLFITKYIDSKMKTFSNRSEIKLHLRNAVKNGRIEKHYGKYIIKPKPAPKTVI
;
A
#
# COMPACT_ATOMS: atom_id res chain seq x y z
N MET A 1 -29.75 53.52 -28.76
CA MET A 1 -29.67 52.96 -27.41
C MET A 1 -29.97 51.47 -27.46
N ILE A 2 -28.95 50.62 -27.57
CA ILE A 2 -29.04 49.20 -27.21
C ILE A 2 -27.68 48.83 -26.64
N VAL A 3 -27.62 48.69 -25.31
CA VAL A 3 -26.48 48.15 -24.57
C VAL A 3 -26.68 46.64 -24.55
N LYS A 4 -25.72 45.88 -25.06
CA LYS A 4 -25.59 44.45 -24.74
C LYS A 4 -24.12 44.17 -24.42
N THR A 5 -23.89 44.11 -23.12
CA THR A 5 -22.72 43.60 -22.42
C THR A 5 -22.55 42.12 -22.76
N GLU A 6 -21.44 41.74 -23.37
CA GLU A 6 -21.08 40.33 -23.57
C GLU A 6 -20.06 39.94 -22.49
N GLN A 7 -20.49 39.09 -21.57
CA GLN A 7 -19.64 38.56 -20.51
C GLN A 7 -18.77 37.42 -21.02
N GLN A 8 -17.51 37.49 -20.62
CA GLN A 8 -16.43 36.58 -20.91
C GLN A 8 -16.50 35.39 -19.93
N GLU A 9 -16.97 34.21 -20.38
CA GLU A 9 -16.91 32.98 -19.58
C GLU A 9 -15.66 32.17 -19.95
N ASN A 10 -14.72 32.19 -19.01
CA ASN A 10 -13.43 31.51 -19.02
C ASN A 10 -13.62 30.00 -18.83
N ILE A 11 -13.75 29.26 -19.94
CA ILE A 11 -13.76 27.80 -19.93
C ILE A 11 -12.34 27.22 -20.01
N VAL A 12 -11.81 26.86 -18.84
CA VAL A 12 -10.56 26.09 -18.69
C VAL A 12 -10.74 24.72 -19.36
N PRO A 13 -9.90 24.30 -20.32
CA PRO A 13 -10.03 23.00 -20.95
C PRO A 13 -9.64 21.88 -19.98
N GLN A 14 -10.62 21.06 -19.59
CA GLN A 14 -10.40 19.81 -18.86
C GLN A 14 -9.61 18.84 -19.75
N VAL A 15 -8.39 18.51 -19.33
CA VAL A 15 -7.55 17.49 -19.96
C VAL A 15 -8.24 16.13 -19.82
N PRO A 16 -8.48 15.37 -20.90
CA PRO A 16 -9.06 14.05 -20.81
C PRO A 16 -8.08 13.11 -20.11
N LYS A 17 -8.47 12.62 -18.93
CA LYS A 17 -7.75 11.60 -18.16
C LYS A 17 -7.65 10.34 -19.03
N LEU A 18 -6.45 10.07 -19.52
CA LEU A 18 -6.10 8.85 -20.25
C LEU A 18 -6.67 7.62 -19.53
N ALA A 19 -7.53 6.91 -20.25
CA ALA A 19 -8.08 5.62 -19.87
C ALA A 19 -6.94 4.62 -19.65
N CYS A 20 -6.61 4.37 -18.38
CA CYS A 20 -5.79 3.22 -18.02
C CYS A 20 -6.73 2.01 -17.98
N VAL A 21 -6.82 1.30 -19.11
CA VAL A 21 -7.41 -0.04 -19.19
C VAL A 21 -6.51 -0.96 -18.36
N VAL A 22 -6.71 -0.94 -17.05
CA VAL A 22 -6.14 -1.94 -16.15
C VAL A 22 -6.99 -3.19 -16.38
N LEU A 23 -6.49 -4.10 -17.22
CA LEU A 23 -6.95 -5.48 -17.25
C LEU A 23 -6.73 -6.06 -15.85
N ARG A 24 -7.73 -5.88 -15.01
CA ARG A 24 -7.72 -6.23 -13.60
C ARG A 24 -8.08 -7.70 -13.53
N PHE A 25 -7.09 -8.54 -13.79
CA PHE A 25 -7.16 -9.95 -13.40
C PHE A 25 -7.59 -10.00 -11.93
N PRO A 26 -8.55 -10.87 -11.55
CA PRO A 26 -8.98 -11.02 -10.16
C PRO A 26 -7.86 -11.70 -9.35
N THR A 27 -6.77 -10.98 -9.10
CA THR A 27 -5.84 -11.34 -8.03
C THR A 27 -6.56 -11.09 -6.72
N ALA A 28 -6.64 -12.09 -5.86
CA ALA A 28 -7.26 -11.95 -4.56
C ALA A 28 -6.64 -10.76 -3.82
N CYS A 29 -7.48 -9.84 -3.36
CA CYS A 29 -7.06 -8.63 -2.67
C CYS A 29 -6.26 -9.00 -1.43
N VAL A 30 -4.95 -8.76 -1.46
CA VAL A 30 -4.07 -9.08 -0.33
C VAL A 30 -4.27 -8.02 0.74
N SER A 31 -4.92 -8.36 1.84
CA SER A 31 -5.12 -7.39 2.92
C SER A 31 -3.79 -6.98 3.57
N SER A 32 -3.61 -5.68 3.80
CA SER A 32 -2.48 -5.12 4.54
C SER A 32 -2.32 -5.72 5.94
N LYS A 33 -3.41 -6.13 6.59
CA LYS A 33 -3.40 -6.84 7.89
C LYS A 33 -2.73 -8.21 7.79
N LEU A 34 -2.96 -8.92 6.69
CA LEU A 34 -2.39 -10.25 6.46
C LEU A 34 -0.87 -10.17 6.24
N VAL A 35 -0.42 -9.14 5.51
CA VAL A 35 1.02 -8.85 5.31
C VAL A 35 1.70 -8.57 6.64
N LEU A 36 1.10 -7.76 7.51
CA LEU A 36 1.66 -7.48 8.84
C LEU A 36 1.68 -8.73 9.72
N LYS A 37 0.63 -9.57 9.67
CA LYS A 37 0.57 -10.84 10.39
C LYS A 37 1.66 -11.81 9.92
N ALA A 38 1.96 -11.84 8.62
CA ALA A 38 3.05 -12.64 8.06
C ALA A 38 4.42 -12.18 8.59
N ILE A 39 4.63 -10.86 8.72
CA ILE A 39 5.88 -10.34 9.31
C ILE A 39 5.96 -10.68 10.80
N ALA A 40 4.86 -10.57 11.54
CA ALA A 40 4.81 -10.93 12.96
C ALA A 40 5.06 -12.42 13.22
N HIS A 41 4.68 -13.27 12.27
CA HIS A 41 4.92 -14.72 12.34
C HIS A 41 6.38 -15.10 12.04
N ALA A 42 7.21 -14.19 11.50
CA ALA A 42 8.63 -14.50 11.38
C ALA A 42 9.25 -14.54 12.80
N GLU A 43 9.40 -15.76 13.35
CA GLU A 43 9.79 -16.03 14.75
C GLU A 43 11.20 -15.52 15.09
N ASP A 44 12.05 -15.34 14.09
CA ASP A 44 13.34 -14.72 14.30
C ASP A 44 13.22 -13.20 14.25
N LYS A 45 13.58 -12.52 15.34
CA LYS A 45 13.83 -11.05 15.47
C LYS A 45 14.69 -10.43 14.34
N LYS A 46 15.17 -11.25 13.40
CA LYS A 46 15.87 -10.95 12.16
C LYS A 46 14.93 -10.42 11.05
N GLY A 47 13.61 -10.51 11.21
CA GLY A 47 12.62 -9.98 10.27
C GLY A 47 12.28 -10.92 9.10
N ALA A 48 11.23 -10.56 8.36
CA ALA A 48 10.66 -11.35 7.28
C ALA A 48 11.16 -10.90 5.90
N THR A 49 11.57 -11.83 5.04
CA THR A 49 11.82 -11.53 3.62
C THR A 49 10.51 -11.51 2.83
N VAL A 50 10.50 -10.83 1.68
CA VAL A 50 9.32 -10.84 0.78
C VAL A 50 8.92 -12.26 0.39
N LEU A 51 9.89 -13.15 0.18
CA LEU A 51 9.63 -14.55 -0.18
C LEU A 51 8.87 -15.29 0.94
N PHE A 52 9.30 -15.12 2.19
CA PHE A 52 8.60 -15.70 3.34
C PHE A 52 7.16 -15.17 3.46
N ILE A 53 6.99 -13.86 3.30
CA ILE A 53 5.68 -13.20 3.36
C ILE A 53 4.76 -13.75 2.26
N THR A 54 5.24 -13.84 1.02
CA THR A 54 4.48 -14.41 -0.09
C THR A 54 4.07 -15.86 0.20
N LYS A 55 5.01 -16.71 0.61
CA LYS A 55 4.72 -18.12 0.95
C LYS A 55 3.71 -18.26 2.09
N TYR A 56 3.79 -17.40 3.11
CA TYR A 56 2.82 -17.38 4.20
C TYR A 56 1.42 -17.00 3.71
N ILE A 57 1.32 -15.98 2.84
CA ILE A 57 0.05 -15.53 2.28
C ILE A 57 -0.54 -16.60 1.37
N ASP A 58 0.26 -17.19 0.49
CA ASP A 58 -0.15 -18.29 -0.40
C ASP A 58 -0.59 -19.52 0.40
N SER A 59 -0.05 -19.76 1.60
CA SER A 59 -0.53 -20.83 2.48
C SER A 59 -1.88 -20.52 3.13
N LYS A 60 -2.26 -19.24 3.27
CA LYS A 60 -3.52 -18.81 3.90
C LYS A 60 -4.62 -18.54 2.89
N MET A 61 -4.27 -18.11 1.68
CA MET A 61 -5.20 -17.88 0.59
C MET A 61 -5.25 -19.13 -0.31
N LYS A 62 -6.43 -19.47 -0.85
CA LYS A 62 -6.56 -20.55 -1.85
C LYS A 62 -6.08 -20.12 -3.25
N THR A 63 -5.61 -18.90 -3.38
CA THR A 63 -5.27 -18.22 -4.64
C THR A 63 -3.87 -17.62 -4.54
N PHE A 64 -3.15 -17.60 -5.65
CA PHE A 64 -1.82 -16.99 -5.73
C PHE A 64 -1.87 -15.50 -5.37
N SER A 65 -0.98 -15.10 -4.46
CA SER A 65 -0.85 -13.71 -4.06
C SER A 65 -0.06 -12.90 -5.08
N ASN A 66 -0.50 -11.68 -5.34
CA ASN A 66 0.21 -10.79 -6.24
C ASN A 66 1.41 -10.17 -5.54
N ARG A 67 2.62 -10.53 -5.99
CA ARG A 67 3.87 -10.02 -5.41
C ARG A 67 3.99 -8.50 -5.48
N SER A 68 3.40 -7.85 -6.50
CA SER A 68 3.38 -6.39 -6.63
C SER A 68 2.49 -5.73 -5.58
N GLU A 69 1.35 -6.34 -5.27
CA GLU A 69 0.42 -5.88 -4.23
C GLU A 69 1.06 -6.03 -2.83
N ILE A 70 1.71 -7.16 -2.56
CA ILE A 70 2.48 -7.37 -1.32
C ILE A 70 3.55 -6.28 -1.18
N LYS A 71 4.34 -6.01 -2.23
CA LYS A 71 5.36 -4.95 -2.23
C LYS A 71 4.76 -3.57 -1.97
N LEU A 72 3.58 -3.27 -2.52
CA LEU A 72 2.88 -2.01 -2.28
C LEU A 72 2.50 -1.86 -0.80
N HIS A 73 1.91 -2.90 -0.20
CA HIS A 73 1.57 -2.89 1.23
C HIS A 73 2.79 -2.75 2.13
N LEU A 74 3.91 -3.39 1.79
CA LEU A 74 5.17 -3.24 2.51
C LEU A 74 5.69 -1.81 2.43
N ARG A 75 5.70 -1.20 1.24
CA ARG A 75 6.10 0.20 1.07
C ARG A 75 5.24 1.15 1.90
N ASN A 76 3.92 0.95 1.89
CA ASN A 76 3.01 1.77 2.68
C ASN A 76 3.21 1.57 4.19
N ALA A 77 3.46 0.34 4.63
CA ALA A 77 3.73 0.06 6.04
C ALA A 77 5.07 0.66 6.52
N VAL A 78 6.10 0.70 5.66
CA VAL A 78 7.37 1.39 5.93
C VAL A 78 7.13 2.90 6.05
N LYS A 79 6.39 3.50 5.10
CA LYS A 79 6.03 4.93 5.13
C LYS A 79 5.27 5.31 6.41
N ASN A 80 4.39 4.43 6.88
CA ASN A 80 3.61 4.64 8.11
C ASN A 80 4.42 4.39 9.39
N GLY A 81 5.72 4.04 9.30
CA GLY A 81 6.57 3.76 10.46
C GLY A 81 6.21 2.50 11.25
N ARG A 82 5.31 1.65 10.73
CA ARG A 82 4.88 0.41 11.40
C ARG A 82 5.92 -0.70 11.26
N ILE A 83 6.65 -0.68 10.15
CA ILE A 83 7.71 -1.66 9.85
C ILE A 83 8.97 -0.94 9.38
N GLU A 84 10.12 -1.56 9.63
CA GLU A 84 11.42 -1.11 9.14
C GLU A 84 11.95 -2.10 8.10
N LYS A 85 12.66 -1.59 7.09
CA LYS A 85 13.36 -2.42 6.13
C LYS A 85 14.85 -2.44 6.47
N HIS A 86 15.39 -3.61 6.77
CA HIS A 86 16.80 -3.82 7.11
C HIS A 86 17.38 -4.93 6.22
N TYR A 87 18.37 -4.60 5.37
CA TYR A 87 19.01 -5.53 4.40
C TYR A 87 18.03 -6.46 3.64
N GLY A 88 16.92 -5.91 3.15
CA GLY A 88 15.92 -6.67 2.38
C GLY A 88 14.92 -7.49 3.23
N LYS A 89 15.01 -7.41 4.55
CA LYS A 89 14.05 -7.97 5.51
C LYS A 89 13.17 -6.87 6.08
N TYR A 90 11.96 -7.22 6.49
CA TYR A 90 10.98 -6.34 7.12
C TYR A 90 10.80 -6.73 8.58
N ILE A 91 10.93 -5.78 9.49
CA ILE A 91 10.81 -5.98 10.93
C ILE A 91 9.67 -5.09 11.43
N ILE A 92 8.79 -5.61 12.29
CA ILE A 92 7.77 -4.79 12.94
C ILE A 92 8.46 -3.93 14.00
N LYS A 93 8.29 -2.60 13.91
CA LYS A 93 8.70 -1.74 15.01
C LYS A 93 7.69 -1.93 16.15
N PRO A 94 8.14 -2.28 17.37
CA PRO A 94 7.25 -2.16 18.51
C PRO A 94 6.79 -0.71 18.57
N LYS A 95 5.48 -0.49 18.70
CA LYS A 95 4.92 0.85 18.85
C LYS A 95 5.68 1.51 20.01
N PRO A 96 6.29 2.69 19.82
CA PRO A 96 6.93 3.37 20.95
C PRO A 96 5.87 3.57 22.02
N ALA A 97 6.15 3.07 23.23
CA ALA A 97 5.26 3.27 24.37
C ALA A 97 4.99 4.77 24.50
N PRO A 98 3.74 5.19 24.80
CA PRO A 98 3.48 6.58 25.08
C PRO A 98 4.43 7.01 26.19
N LYS A 99 5.22 8.05 25.93
CA LYS A 99 6.07 8.64 26.96
C LYS A 99 5.12 9.15 28.04
N THR A 100 5.04 8.45 29.18
CA THR A 100 4.41 8.98 30.38
C THR A 100 5.20 10.22 30.76
N VAL A 101 4.63 11.38 30.47
CA VAL A 101 5.12 12.65 31.00
C VAL A 101 4.74 12.61 32.48
N ILE A 102 5.76 12.47 33.34
CA ILE A 102 5.62 12.51 34.80
C ILE A 102 5.54 13.97 35.22
#